data_AF-A0A2A4T5R1-F1
#
_entry.id   AF-A0A2A4T5R1-F1
#
_cell.length_a   1.000
_cell.length_b   1.000
_cell.length_c   1.000
_cell.angle_alpha   90.00
_cell.angle_beta   90.00
_cell.angle_gamma   90.00
#
_symmetry.space_group_name_H-M   'P 1'
#
loop_
_entity.id
_entity.type
_entity.pdbx_description
1 polymer ?
#
loop_
_entity_poly.entity_id
_entity_poly.type
_entity_poly.pdbx_seq_one_letter_code
_entity_poly.pdbx_strand_id
1 'polypeptide(L)'
;MKKLTNIKLGKLDIKYAKKVWDDTYDYNWKSSVISWMDESISRSIYHNNKVIGVYVLGDGTINEFVGYCGDESMPKPWVDNKCILSDDIKQYENKKGIHGLHIYVDKEYRGKGIGRKLMEYSESLGDYTWGQQGVELNNLHHWKKRRTHIGEFYKNDKLMGHITITKLK
;
A
#
# COMPACT_ATOMS: atom_id res chain seq x y z
N MET A 1 -20.37 18.23 6.36
CA MET A 1 -19.95 17.65 5.06
C MET A 1 -21.08 16.81 4.50
N LYS A 2 -21.47 17.02 3.23
CA LYS A 2 -22.46 16.13 2.58
C LYS A 2 -21.81 14.76 2.33
N LYS A 3 -22.42 13.70 2.86
CA LYS A 3 -22.03 12.31 2.61
C LYS A 3 -22.34 12.01 1.15
N LEU A 4 -21.37 11.47 0.40
CA LEU A 4 -21.63 10.97 -0.94
C LEU A 4 -22.56 9.77 -0.87
N THR A 5 -23.64 9.81 -1.64
CA THR A 5 -24.53 8.67 -1.86
C THR A 5 -24.05 7.86 -3.07
N ASN A 6 -24.59 6.66 -3.28
CA ASN A 6 -24.30 5.81 -4.46
C ASN A 6 -22.82 5.44 -4.66
N ILE A 7 -22.08 5.24 -3.55
CA ILE A 7 -20.72 4.73 -3.59
C ILE A 7 -20.70 3.21 -3.45
N LYS A 8 -20.12 2.52 -4.43
CA LYS A 8 -19.90 1.06 -4.38
C LYS A 8 -18.41 0.72 -4.46
N LEU A 9 -17.98 -0.28 -3.68
CA LEU A 9 -16.73 -0.99 -3.93
C LEU A 9 -17.01 -2.03 -5.02
N GLY A 10 -16.12 -2.15 -5.99
CA GLY A 10 -16.23 -3.10 -7.09
C GLY A 10 -14.88 -3.72 -7.43
N LYS A 11 -14.90 -4.65 -8.40
CA LYS A 11 -13.65 -5.22 -8.96
C LYS A 11 -12.70 -4.12 -9.39
N LEU A 12 -11.39 -4.40 -9.34
CA LEU A 12 -10.38 -3.45 -9.78
C LEU A 12 -10.62 -3.07 -11.25
N ASP A 13 -10.66 -1.77 -11.51
CA ASP A 13 -10.54 -1.22 -12.86
C ASP A 13 -9.07 -1.03 -13.16
N ILE A 14 -8.45 -2.04 -13.77
CA ILE A 14 -7.01 -2.06 -14.01
C ILE A 14 -6.56 -0.94 -14.96
N LYS A 15 -7.42 -0.51 -15.89
CA LYS A 15 -7.11 0.60 -16.80
C LYS A 15 -7.02 1.91 -16.04
N TYR A 16 -7.98 2.17 -15.15
CA TYR A 16 -7.94 3.34 -14.28
C TYR A 16 -6.76 3.28 -13.31
N ALA A 17 -6.49 2.13 -12.69
CA ALA A 17 -5.36 1.97 -11.77
C ALA A 17 -4.02 2.27 -12.46
N LYS A 18 -3.78 1.70 -13.65
CA LYS A 18 -2.59 1.97 -14.47
C LYS A 18 -2.44 3.45 -14.82
N LYS A 19 -3.52 4.09 -15.28
CA LYS A 19 -3.51 5.53 -15.56
C LYS A 19 -3.09 6.35 -14.34
N VAL A 20 -3.65 6.06 -13.17
CA VAL A 20 -3.31 6.77 -11.94
C VAL A 20 -1.85 6.55 -11.55
N TRP A 21 -1.31 5.34 -11.71
CA TRP A 21 0.10 5.08 -11.44
C TRP A 21 1.01 5.83 -12.39
N ASP A 22 0.65 5.88 -13.67
CA ASP A 22 1.41 6.61 -14.68
C ASP A 22 1.48 8.10 -14.39
N ASP A 23 0.40 8.66 -13.82
CA ASP A 23 0.31 10.07 -13.41
C ASP A 23 0.98 10.35 -12.04
N THR A 24 1.22 9.31 -11.22
CA THR A 24 1.68 9.47 -9.82
C THR A 24 3.13 9.08 -9.59
N TYR A 25 3.65 8.07 -10.29
CA TYR A 25 4.97 7.52 -10.03
C TYR A 25 5.90 7.61 -11.23
N ASP A 26 7.18 7.80 -10.92
CA ASP A 26 8.27 7.58 -11.86
C ASP A 26 8.40 6.07 -12.20
N TYR A 27 8.98 5.75 -13.35
CA TYR A 27 8.99 4.40 -13.97
C TYR A 27 9.39 3.27 -13.00
N ASN A 28 10.29 3.54 -12.05
CA ASN A 28 10.86 2.55 -11.14
C ASN A 28 9.87 1.95 -10.13
N TRP A 29 8.80 2.66 -9.74
CA TRP A 29 7.81 2.11 -8.79
C TRP A 29 6.77 1.22 -9.49
N LYS A 30 6.58 1.40 -10.79
CA LYS A 30 5.55 0.70 -11.57
C LYS A 30 5.80 -0.80 -11.64
N SER A 31 7.04 -1.23 -11.86
CA SER A 31 7.40 -2.65 -11.92
C SER A 31 7.16 -3.36 -10.58
N SER A 32 7.56 -2.72 -9.47
CA SER A 32 7.34 -3.26 -8.12
C SER A 32 5.86 -3.42 -7.80
N VAL A 33 5.04 -2.40 -8.08
CA VAL A 33 3.58 -2.47 -7.88
C VAL A 33 2.97 -3.60 -8.69
N ILE A 34 3.35 -3.75 -9.97
CA ILE A 34 2.81 -4.81 -10.83
C ILE A 34 3.20 -6.20 -10.33
N SER A 35 4.44 -6.40 -9.89
CA SER A 35 4.92 -7.73 -9.46
C SER A 35 4.26 -8.25 -8.18
N TRP A 36 3.81 -7.36 -7.29
CA TRP A 36 3.16 -7.73 -6.03
C TRP A 36 1.64 -7.62 -6.08
N MET A 37 1.08 -7.06 -7.16
CA MET A 37 -0.36 -6.83 -7.24
C MET A 37 -1.13 -8.15 -7.37
N ASP A 38 -2.16 -8.30 -6.55
CA ASP A 38 -3.21 -9.28 -6.72
C ASP A 38 -4.52 -8.57 -7.10
N GLU A 39 -4.93 -8.74 -8.36
CA GLU A 39 -6.15 -8.15 -8.91
C GLU A 39 -7.43 -8.71 -8.23
N SER A 40 -7.37 -9.94 -7.71
CA SER A 40 -8.52 -10.63 -7.10
C SER A 40 -8.94 -10.00 -5.77
N ILE A 41 -7.98 -9.43 -5.04
CA ILE A 41 -8.21 -8.73 -3.77
C ILE A 41 -8.22 -7.21 -3.92
N SER A 42 -7.63 -6.66 -4.97
CA SER A 42 -7.63 -5.22 -5.25
C SER A 42 -9.02 -4.68 -5.61
N ARG A 43 -9.32 -3.42 -5.30
CA ARG A 43 -10.67 -2.85 -5.53
C ARG A 43 -10.63 -1.44 -6.11
N SER A 44 -11.62 -1.16 -6.94
CA SER A 44 -12.00 0.20 -7.34
C SER A 44 -13.20 0.66 -6.52
N ILE A 45 -13.27 1.97 -6.29
CA ILE A 45 -14.46 2.60 -5.73
C ILE A 45 -15.14 3.44 -6.80
N TYR A 46 -16.46 3.27 -6.91
CA TYR A 46 -17.27 3.89 -7.94
C TYR A 46 -18.29 4.83 -7.32
N HIS A 47 -18.54 5.95 -7.98
CA HIS A 47 -19.65 6.86 -7.71
C HIS A 47 -20.40 7.10 -9.02
N ASN A 48 -21.71 6.80 -9.03
CA ASN A 48 -22.55 6.86 -10.23
C ASN A 48 -21.92 6.11 -11.43
N ASN A 49 -21.43 4.90 -11.18
CA ASN A 49 -20.75 4.02 -12.16
C ASN A 49 -19.41 4.54 -12.73
N LYS A 50 -18.91 5.70 -12.30
CA LYS A 50 -17.57 6.19 -12.61
C LYS A 50 -16.57 5.74 -11.53
N VAL A 51 -15.41 5.24 -11.92
CA VAL A 51 -14.30 4.98 -10.97
C VAL A 51 -13.77 6.32 -10.45
N ILE A 52 -13.62 6.42 -9.13
CA ILE A 52 -13.19 7.65 -8.44
C ILE A 52 -12.03 7.42 -7.47
N GLY A 53 -11.51 6.19 -7.44
CA GLY A 53 -10.42 5.78 -6.58
C GLY A 53 -10.16 4.29 -6.68
N VAL A 54 -8.97 3.90 -6.24
CA VAL A 54 -8.48 2.51 -6.24
C VAL A 54 -7.72 2.22 -4.97
N TYR A 55 -7.74 0.96 -4.57
CA TYR A 55 -6.74 0.40 -3.68
C TYR A 55 -6.21 -0.90 -4.27
N VAL A 56 -4.93 -0.82 -4.64
CA VAL A 56 -4.11 -1.89 -5.20
C VAL A 56 -3.45 -2.59 -4.03
N LEU A 57 -3.67 -3.89 -3.96
CA LEU A 57 -3.27 -4.75 -2.86
C LEU A 57 -2.50 -5.94 -3.41
N GLY A 58 -1.63 -6.50 -2.59
CA GLY A 58 -0.97 -7.79 -2.80
C GLY A 58 -1.24 -8.73 -1.63
N ASP A 59 -1.35 -10.03 -1.91
CA ASP A 59 -1.29 -11.06 -0.88
C ASP A 59 0.19 -11.29 -0.58
N GLY A 60 0.63 -10.85 0.60
CA GLY A 60 2.05 -10.79 0.91
C GLY A 60 2.27 -10.27 2.31
N THR A 61 3.11 -10.99 3.05
CA THR A 61 3.50 -10.68 4.42
C THR A 61 4.61 -9.64 4.46
N ILE A 62 4.72 -8.95 5.59
CA ILE A 62 5.85 -8.04 5.82
C ILE A 62 7.17 -8.81 5.91
N ASN A 63 7.14 -10.06 6.40
CA ASN A 63 8.35 -10.89 6.53
C ASN A 63 8.90 -11.33 5.17
N GLU A 64 8.04 -11.66 4.21
CA GLU A 64 8.47 -11.88 2.81
C GLU A 64 9.17 -10.66 2.26
N PHE A 65 8.60 -9.46 2.48
CA PHE A 65 9.24 -8.22 2.04
C PHE A 65 10.61 -7.98 2.69
N VAL A 66 10.72 -8.19 4.00
CA VAL A 66 11.98 -8.05 4.74
C VAL A 66 13.03 -9.05 4.26
N GLY A 67 12.61 -10.25 3.89
CA GLY A 67 13.49 -11.26 3.29
C GLY A 67 14.20 -10.76 2.03
N TYR A 68 13.61 -9.82 1.30
CA TYR A 68 14.24 -9.20 0.12
C TYR A 68 15.16 -8.02 0.45
N CYS A 69 15.19 -7.52 1.69
CA CYS A 69 16.05 -6.42 2.08
C CYS A 69 17.44 -6.94 2.46
N GLY A 70 18.43 -6.74 1.58
CA GLY A 70 19.81 -7.15 1.83
C GLY A 70 20.10 -8.59 1.41
N ASP A 71 19.21 -9.21 0.64
CA ASP A 71 19.48 -10.50 0.00
C ASP A 71 20.43 -10.30 -1.18
N GLU A 72 21.68 -10.69 -0.99
CA GLU A 72 22.75 -10.62 -1.99
C GLU A 72 22.48 -11.51 -3.23
N SER A 73 21.57 -12.48 -3.13
CA SER A 73 21.17 -13.32 -4.26
C SER A 73 20.19 -12.63 -5.22
N MET A 74 19.58 -11.51 -4.81
CA MET A 74 18.63 -10.79 -5.64
C MET A 74 19.36 -9.97 -6.73
N PRO A 75 18.79 -9.87 -7.94
CA PRO A 75 19.38 -9.06 -8.99
C PRO A 75 19.42 -7.58 -8.58
N LYS A 76 20.44 -6.84 -9.05
CA LYS A 76 20.44 -5.37 -8.92
C LYS A 76 19.11 -4.81 -9.48
N PRO A 77 18.44 -3.90 -8.77
CA PRO A 77 18.99 -3.03 -7.72
C PRO A 77 18.72 -3.47 -6.26
N TRP A 78 18.33 -4.72 -6.01
CA TRP A 78 17.89 -5.16 -4.67
C TRP A 78 19.02 -5.42 -3.66
N VAL A 79 20.25 -5.66 -4.15
CA VAL A 79 21.44 -5.97 -3.32
C VAL A 79 21.75 -4.85 -2.31
N ASP A 80 21.50 -3.58 -2.66
CA ASP A 80 21.83 -2.41 -1.83
C ASP A 80 20.64 -1.92 -0.98
N ASN A 81 19.60 -2.74 -0.87
CA ASN A 81 18.42 -2.41 -0.08
C ASN A 81 18.61 -2.83 1.38
N LYS A 82 18.17 -1.99 2.31
CA LYS A 82 18.22 -2.28 3.74
C LYS A 82 16.88 -1.95 4.39
N CYS A 83 16.43 -2.84 5.26
CA CYS A 83 15.25 -2.61 6.09
C CYS A 83 15.66 -2.58 7.55
N ILE A 84 15.28 -1.52 8.26
CA ILE A 84 15.47 -1.38 9.70
C ILE A 84 14.10 -1.43 10.34
N LEU A 85 13.78 -2.50 11.06
CA LEU A 85 12.47 -2.71 11.67
C LEU A 85 12.54 -2.73 13.20
N SER A 86 11.42 -2.44 13.85
CA SER A 86 11.23 -2.67 15.28
C SER A 86 11.07 -4.16 15.59
N ASP A 87 11.46 -4.56 16.80
CA ASP A 87 11.30 -5.94 17.30
C ASP A 87 9.84 -6.40 17.34
N ASP A 88 8.90 -5.45 17.39
CA ASP A 88 7.45 -5.70 17.32
C ASP A 88 7.04 -6.47 16.07
N ILE A 89 7.89 -6.57 15.04
CA ILE A 89 7.60 -7.32 13.81
C ILE A 89 7.34 -8.81 14.06
N LYS A 90 7.94 -9.40 15.11
CA LYS A 90 7.82 -10.83 15.43
C LYS A 90 6.39 -11.27 15.70
N GLN A 91 5.52 -10.38 16.21
CA GLN A 91 4.11 -10.71 16.45
C GLN A 91 3.33 -11.00 15.16
N TYR A 92 3.86 -10.60 13.99
CA TYR A 92 3.25 -10.80 12.68
C TYR A 92 3.77 -12.07 11.97
N GLU A 93 4.67 -12.84 12.59
CA GLU A 93 5.11 -14.13 12.07
C GLU A 93 3.93 -15.11 11.95
N ASN A 94 3.88 -15.85 10.84
CA ASN A 94 2.81 -16.80 10.51
C ASN A 94 1.40 -16.19 10.48
N LYS A 95 1.29 -14.86 10.35
CA LYS A 95 0.02 -14.14 10.16
C LYS A 95 -0.20 -13.80 8.70
N LYS A 96 -1.46 -13.82 8.25
CA LYS A 96 -1.83 -13.44 6.89
C LYS A 96 -1.73 -11.92 6.72
N GLY A 97 -0.73 -11.48 5.96
CA GLY A 97 -0.47 -10.07 5.66
C GLY A 97 -1.07 -9.65 4.32
N ILE A 98 -1.60 -8.43 4.29
CA ILE A 98 -2.05 -7.78 3.05
C ILE A 98 -1.15 -6.59 2.76
N HIS A 99 -0.49 -6.57 1.61
CA HIS A 99 0.38 -5.48 1.21
C HIS A 99 -0.43 -4.39 0.49
N GLY A 100 -0.52 -3.22 1.11
CA GLY A 100 -1.10 -2.02 0.53
C GLY A 100 -0.13 -1.30 -0.41
N LEU A 101 -0.15 -1.67 -1.69
CA LEU A 101 0.77 -1.17 -2.72
C LEU A 101 0.48 0.26 -3.15
N HIS A 102 -0.78 0.57 -3.44
CA HIS A 102 -1.15 1.91 -3.89
C HIS A 102 -2.61 2.23 -3.59
N ILE A 103 -2.85 3.35 -2.92
CA ILE A 103 -4.19 3.89 -2.70
C ILE A 103 -4.31 5.25 -3.37
N TYR A 104 -5.43 5.47 -4.06
CA TYR A 104 -5.73 6.73 -4.68
C TYR A 104 -7.22 7.07 -4.60
N VAL A 105 -7.48 8.37 -4.43
CA VAL A 105 -8.81 8.96 -4.52
C VAL A 105 -8.68 10.24 -5.34
N ASP A 106 -9.55 10.38 -6.34
CA ASP A 106 -9.66 11.58 -7.18
C ASP A 106 -9.75 12.83 -6.29
N LYS A 107 -9.06 13.90 -6.67
CA LYS A 107 -8.92 15.12 -5.86
C LYS A 107 -10.28 15.68 -5.41
N GLU A 108 -11.28 15.71 -6.30
CA GLU A 108 -12.64 16.20 -6.04
C GLU A 108 -13.45 15.33 -5.03
N TYR A 109 -12.98 14.10 -4.78
CA TYR A 109 -13.60 13.11 -3.90
C TYR A 109 -12.87 12.95 -2.54
N ARG A 110 -11.72 13.62 -2.36
CA ARG A 110 -10.95 13.57 -1.10
C ARG A 110 -11.72 14.23 0.05
N GLY A 111 -11.43 13.79 1.28
CA GLY A 111 -12.11 14.26 2.50
C GLY A 111 -13.50 13.67 2.73
N LYS A 112 -14.04 12.88 1.80
CA LYS A 112 -15.40 12.33 1.87
C LYS A 112 -15.48 10.91 2.44
N GLY A 113 -14.44 10.46 3.15
CA GLY A 113 -14.36 9.13 3.77
C GLY A 113 -14.04 7.97 2.82
N ILE A 114 -13.80 8.22 1.53
CA ILE A 114 -13.55 7.18 0.53
C ILE A 114 -12.26 6.39 0.82
N GLY A 115 -11.15 7.08 1.11
CA GLY A 115 -9.89 6.40 1.47
C GLY A 115 -10.05 5.53 2.72
N ARG A 116 -10.85 5.97 3.69
CA ARG A 116 -11.18 5.16 4.88
C ARG A 116 -11.92 3.88 4.50
N LYS A 117 -12.94 3.98 3.65
CA LYS A 117 -13.69 2.80 3.18
C LYS A 117 -12.81 1.80 2.41
N LEU A 118 -11.84 2.29 1.64
CA LEU A 118 -10.84 1.45 0.97
C LEU A 118 -9.92 0.74 1.98
N MET A 119 -9.41 1.46 2.99
CA MET A 119 -8.57 0.88 4.05
C MET A 119 -9.31 -0.14 4.92
N GLU A 120 -10.56 0.15 5.31
CA GLU A 120 -11.39 -0.80 6.07
C GLU A 120 -11.61 -2.11 5.28
N TYR A 121 -11.74 -2.01 3.95
CA TYR A 121 -11.80 -3.18 3.10
C TYR A 121 -10.50 -3.99 3.11
N SER A 122 -9.33 -3.35 2.95
CA SER A 122 -8.04 -4.08 2.99
C SER A 122 -7.83 -4.76 4.34
N GLU A 123 -8.22 -4.08 5.42
CA GLU A 123 -8.14 -4.62 6.77
C GLU A 123 -8.97 -5.90 6.89
N SER A 124 -10.11 -6.05 6.21
CA SER A 124 -10.93 -7.28 6.27
C SER A 124 -10.32 -8.53 5.61
N LEU A 125 -9.25 -8.40 4.81
CA LEU A 125 -8.75 -9.49 3.95
C LEU A 125 -7.71 -10.43 4.62
N GLY A 126 -7.10 -9.98 5.71
CA GLY A 126 -6.09 -10.74 6.46
C GLY A 126 -6.06 -10.38 7.94
N ASP A 127 -5.02 -10.83 8.63
CA ASP A 127 -4.77 -10.53 10.04
C ASP A 127 -4.25 -9.10 10.22
N TYR A 128 -3.53 -8.58 9.23
CA TYR A 128 -3.03 -7.21 9.19
C TYR A 128 -2.88 -6.69 7.74
N THR A 129 -2.78 -5.37 7.61
CA THR A 129 -2.38 -4.70 6.38
C THR A 129 -1.13 -3.88 6.63
N TRP A 130 -0.17 -3.94 5.72
CA TRP A 130 1.07 -3.17 5.79
C TRP A 130 1.32 -2.39 4.50
N GLY A 131 2.32 -1.53 4.47
CA GLY A 131 2.77 -0.89 3.23
C GLY A 131 3.84 0.16 3.44
N GLN A 132 4.54 0.47 2.37
CA GLN A 132 5.61 1.46 2.31
C GLN A 132 5.08 2.85 1.98
N GLN A 133 5.61 3.87 2.64
CA GLN A 133 5.27 5.27 2.42
C GLN A 133 6.52 6.00 1.95
N GLY A 134 6.60 6.29 0.66
CA GLY A 134 7.71 7.04 0.08
C GLY A 134 7.95 8.37 0.80
N VAL A 135 9.19 8.65 1.15
CA VAL A 135 9.55 9.87 1.92
C VAL A 135 9.17 11.14 1.15
N GLU A 136 9.28 11.12 -0.17
CA GLU A 136 8.96 12.21 -1.09
C GLU A 136 7.47 12.57 -1.10
N LEU A 137 6.59 11.63 -0.70
CA LEU A 137 5.15 11.86 -0.65
C LEU A 137 4.74 12.69 0.58
N ASN A 138 5.63 12.82 1.57
CA ASN A 138 5.40 13.55 2.83
C ASN A 138 4.04 13.23 3.49
N ASN A 139 3.60 11.98 3.39
CA ASN A 139 2.25 11.56 3.78
C ASN A 139 2.22 10.63 5.01
N LEU A 140 3.38 10.32 5.61
CA LEU A 140 3.49 9.42 6.76
C LEU A 140 2.55 9.83 7.91
N HIS A 141 2.43 11.13 8.16
CA HIS A 141 1.56 11.69 9.20
C HIS A 141 0.06 11.34 8.99
N HIS A 142 -0.38 11.11 7.75
CA HIS A 142 -1.74 10.64 7.46
C HIS A 142 -1.91 9.16 7.82
N TRP A 143 -0.89 8.35 7.56
CA TRP A 143 -0.89 6.91 7.84
C TRP A 143 -0.76 6.61 9.32
N LYS A 144 0.05 7.37 10.06
CA LYS A 144 0.21 7.25 11.52
C LYS A 144 -1.09 7.44 12.32
N LYS A 145 -2.14 8.01 11.71
CA LYS A 145 -3.47 8.11 12.34
C LYS A 145 -4.18 6.76 12.50
N ARG A 146 -3.73 5.72 11.78
CA ARG A 146 -4.39 4.40 11.70
C ARG A 146 -3.42 3.23 11.71
N ARG A 147 -2.14 3.48 11.41
CA ARG A 147 -1.08 2.48 11.33
C ARG A 147 0.05 2.83 12.27
N THR A 148 0.74 1.81 12.75
CA THR A 148 1.99 1.93 13.48
C THR A 148 3.12 2.04 12.47
N HIS A 149 4.05 2.97 12.70
CA HIS A 149 5.32 3.02 11.98
C HIS A 149 6.25 2.00 12.64
N ILE A 150 6.70 1.00 11.88
CA ILE A 150 7.47 -0.14 12.41
C ILE A 150 8.87 -0.23 11.81
N GLY A 151 9.24 0.67 10.91
CA GLY A 151 10.59 0.66 10.36
C GLY A 151 10.72 1.43 9.07
N GLU A 152 11.89 1.29 8.47
CA GLU A 152 12.37 2.15 7.40
C GLU A 152 13.05 1.32 6.32
N PHE A 153 12.80 1.71 5.06
CA PHE A 153 13.39 1.12 3.87
C PHE A 153 14.41 2.08 3.26
N TYR A 154 15.62 1.58 3.05
CA TYR A 154 16.75 2.31 2.50
C TYR A 154 17.20 1.66 1.19
N LYS A 155 17.69 2.50 0.27
CA LYS A 155 18.38 2.08 -0.95
C LYS A 155 19.65 2.91 -1.09
N ASN A 156 20.81 2.25 -1.20
CA ASN A 156 22.12 2.94 -1.24
C ASN A 156 22.28 3.92 -0.06
N ASP A 157 21.96 3.46 1.16
CA ASP A 157 21.95 4.25 2.42
C ASP A 157 21.03 5.49 2.44
N LYS A 158 20.25 5.71 1.38
CA LYS A 158 19.23 6.76 1.35
C LYS A 158 17.90 6.22 1.84
N LEU A 159 17.28 6.90 2.81
CA LEU A 159 15.92 6.59 3.24
C LEU A 159 14.97 6.81 2.05
N MET A 160 14.29 5.75 1.64
CA MET A 160 13.34 5.75 0.52
C MET A 160 11.90 5.71 1.00
N GLY A 161 11.63 5.05 2.13
CA GLY A 161 10.27 4.98 2.63
C GLY A 161 10.14 4.49 4.05
N HIS A 162 8.97 4.77 4.62
CA HIS A 162 8.55 4.34 5.94
C HIS A 162 7.64 3.12 5.84
N ILE A 163 7.89 2.10 6.66
CA ILE A 163 7.10 0.88 6.71
C ILE A 163 6.05 1.04 7.80
N THR A 164 4.79 0.89 7.41
CA THR A 164 3.65 1.04 8.33
C THR A 164 2.77 -0.19 8.30
N ILE A 165 2.16 -0.53 9.44
CA ILE A 165 1.34 -1.71 9.62
C ILE A 165 0.12 -1.41 10.48
N THR A 166 -1.00 -2.09 10.23
CA THR A 166 -2.15 -2.06 11.13
C THR A 166 -1.87 -2.93 12.36
N LYS A 167 -2.59 -2.69 13.46
CA LYS A 167 -2.57 -3.65 14.58
C LYS A 167 -3.19 -4.97 14.12
N LEU A 168 -2.75 -6.07 14.74
CA LEU A 168 -3.45 -7.35 14.64
C LEU A 168 -4.89 -7.20 15.16
N LYS A 169 -5.80 -7.95 14.57
CA LYS A 169 -7.20 -8.05 15.03
C LYS A 169 -7.35 -8.98 16.23
#